data_AF-C1B3E4-F1
#
_entry.id   AF-C1B3E4-F1
#
_cell.length_a   1.000
_cell.length_b   1.000
_cell.length_c   1.000
_cell.angle_alpha   90.00
_cell.angle_beta   90.00
_cell.angle_gamma   90.00
#
_symmetry.space_group_name_H-M   'P 1'
#
loop_
_entity.id
_entity.type
_entity.pdbx_description
1 polymer ?
#
loop_
_entity_poly.entity_id
_entity_poly.type
_entity_poly.pdbx_seq_one_letter_code
_entity_poly.pdbx_strand_id
1 'polypeptide(L)'
;MDVDRVAARAGCSRATLYRYVGGKRALVEAVMSRAADAVAERIEAALQPFENAERIVEAILAALVEIRAEPTLVRWLAGAHPRSTDEYLARAPELGRVAISLTRIAPDEEAAGWMVRVVLALLTWPLPDPAAERHIVERFVEPVFRIRALS
;
A
#
# COMPACT_ATOMS: atom_id res chain seq x y z
N MET A 1 -8.98 13.49 -9.22
CA MET A 1 -9.95 12.76 -10.05
C MET A 1 -11.34 13.35 -9.82
N ASP A 2 -11.96 13.87 -10.88
CA ASP A 2 -13.28 14.48 -10.86
C ASP A 2 -14.30 13.49 -11.43
N VAL A 3 -15.44 13.33 -10.76
CA VAL A 3 -16.51 12.41 -11.17
C VAL A 3 -17.11 12.81 -12.52
N ASP A 4 -17.11 14.10 -12.86
CA ASP A 4 -17.66 14.57 -14.12
C ASP A 4 -16.81 14.08 -15.31
N ARG A 5 -15.48 13.98 -15.13
CA ARG A 5 -14.58 13.34 -16.11
C ARG A 5 -14.81 11.83 -16.25
N VAL A 6 -15.14 11.15 -15.16
CA VAL A 6 -15.42 9.70 -15.19
C VAL A 6 -16.73 9.43 -15.92
N ALA A 7 -17.77 10.21 -15.61
CA ALA A 7 -19.08 10.11 -16.24
C ALA A 7 -19.00 10.41 -17.75
N ALA A 8 -18.30 11.48 -18.13
CA ALA A 8 -18.07 11.84 -19.54
C ALA A 8 -17.36 10.72 -20.32
N ARG A 9 -16.32 10.10 -19.74
CA ARG A 9 -15.59 9.00 -20.38
C ARG A 9 -16.39 7.69 -20.44
N ALA A 10 -17.33 7.48 -19.52
CA ALA A 10 -18.25 6.36 -19.52
C ALA A 10 -19.50 6.59 -20.38
N GLY A 11 -19.61 7.76 -21.04
CA GLY A 11 -20.77 8.12 -21.87
C GLY A 11 -22.07 8.25 -21.09
N CYS A 12 -22.01 8.52 -19.78
CA CYS A 12 -23.19 8.58 -18.92
C CYS A 12 -23.23 9.85 -18.08
N SER A 13 -24.41 10.20 -17.57
CA SER A 13 -24.56 11.32 -16.62
C SER A 13 -23.98 10.94 -15.25
N ARG A 14 -23.56 11.94 -14.46
CA ARG A 14 -23.14 11.74 -13.06
C ARG A 14 -24.20 11.02 -12.22
N ALA A 15 -25.47 11.35 -12.41
CA ALA A 15 -26.58 10.70 -11.69
C ALA A 15 -26.75 9.23 -12.09
N THR A 16 -26.55 8.91 -13.38
CA THR A 16 -26.57 7.52 -13.88
C THR A 16 -25.37 6.74 -13.36
N LEU A 17 -24.17 7.33 -13.41
CA LEU A 17 -22.95 6.72 -12.89
C LEU A 17 -23.11 6.38 -11.39
N TYR A 18 -23.53 7.34 -10.57
CA TYR A 18 -23.73 7.10 -9.14
C TYR A 18 -24.78 6.05 -8.84
N ARG A 19 -25.90 6.02 -9.57
CA ARG A 19 -26.93 4.99 -9.38
C ARG A 19 -26.41 3.59 -9.71
N TYR A 20 -25.59 3.47 -10.75
CA TYR A 20 -25.04 2.20 -11.20
C TYR A 20 -23.98 1.65 -10.24
N VAL A 21 -23.15 2.53 -9.67
CA VAL A 21 -22.03 2.15 -8.79
C VAL A 21 -22.37 2.22 -7.29
N GLY A 22 -23.62 2.53 -6.91
CA GLY A 22 -24.03 2.64 -5.50
C GLY A 22 -23.64 3.93 -4.78
N GLY A 23 -23.31 4.99 -5.54
CA GLY A 23 -23.02 6.33 -5.04
C GLY A 23 -21.52 6.71 -5.04
N LYS A 24 -21.22 7.95 -4.63
CA LYS A 24 -19.84 8.49 -4.64
C LYS A 24 -18.88 7.67 -3.77
N ARG A 25 -19.33 7.22 -2.60
CA ARG A 25 -18.51 6.45 -1.65
C ARG A 25 -18.08 5.11 -2.25
N ALA A 26 -19.04 4.34 -2.76
CA ALA A 26 -18.78 3.05 -3.40
C ALA A 26 -17.91 3.19 -4.66
N LEU A 27 -18.07 4.27 -5.44
CA LEU A 27 -17.18 4.55 -6.56
C LEU A 27 -15.73 4.79 -6.12
N VAL A 28 -15.52 5.57 -5.05
CA VAL A 28 -14.18 5.85 -4.52
C VAL A 28 -13.55 4.57 -3.97
N GLU A 29 -14.31 3.77 -3.22
CA GLU A 29 -13.86 2.47 -2.70
C GLU A 29 -13.42 1.54 -3.85
N ALA A 30 -14.23 1.38 -4.89
CA ALA A 30 -13.88 0.56 -6.05
C ALA A 30 -12.62 1.04 -6.80
N VAL A 31 -12.43 2.36 -6.92
CA VAL A 31 -11.22 2.92 -7.54
C VAL A 31 -9.99 2.68 -6.66
N MET A 32 -10.11 2.84 -5.34
CA MET A 32 -9.04 2.57 -4.38
C MET A 32 -8.66 1.09 -4.35
N SER A 33 -9.66 0.20 -4.32
CA SER A 33 -9.49 -1.26 -4.46
C SER A 33 -8.62 -1.59 -5.67
N ARG A 34 -9.02 -1.11 -6.85
CA ARG A 34 -8.33 -1.43 -8.09
C ARG A 34 -6.90 -0.89 -8.13
N ALA A 35 -6.68 0.30 -7.58
CA ALA A 35 -5.33 0.87 -7.48
C ALA A 35 -4.45 0.04 -6.53
N ALA A 36 -5.01 -0.40 -5.40
CA ALA A 36 -4.32 -1.26 -4.44
C ALA A 36 -3.99 -2.64 -5.04
N ASP A 37 -4.93 -3.26 -5.76
CA ASP A 37 -4.72 -4.52 -6.48
C ASP A 37 -3.57 -4.40 -7.47
N ALA A 38 -3.56 -3.35 -8.29
CA ALA A 38 -2.53 -3.14 -9.29
C ALA A 38 -1.14 -2.88 -8.66
N VAL A 39 -1.08 -2.21 -7.50
CA VAL A 39 0.17 -2.03 -6.74
C VAL A 39 0.64 -3.36 -6.16
N ALA A 40 -0.26 -4.15 -5.59
CA ALA A 40 0.07 -5.46 -5.03
C ALA A 40 0.65 -6.39 -6.10
N GLU A 41 0.05 -6.46 -7.30
CA GLU A 41 0.56 -7.25 -8.43
C GLU A 41 1.99 -6.82 -8.84
N ARG A 42 2.26 -5.50 -8.88
CA ARG A 42 3.60 -4.99 -9.22
C ARG A 42 4.64 -5.30 -8.15
N ILE A 43 4.26 -5.20 -6.88
CA ILE A 43 5.12 -5.61 -5.75
C ILE A 43 5.41 -7.11 -5.84
N GLU A 44 4.41 -7.96 -6.05
CA GLU A 44 4.61 -9.41 -6.18
C GLU A 44 5.52 -9.77 -7.36
N ALA A 45 5.38 -9.07 -8.49
CA ALA A 45 6.25 -9.25 -9.65
C ALA A 45 7.70 -8.82 -9.36
N ALA A 46 7.89 -7.68 -8.70
CA ALA A 46 9.21 -7.18 -8.32
C ALA A 46 9.94 -8.12 -7.34
N LEU A 47 9.19 -8.89 -6.56
CA LEU A 47 9.73 -9.80 -5.54
C LEU A 47 10.03 -11.21 -6.03
N GLN A 48 9.61 -11.58 -7.25
CA GLN A 48 9.90 -12.89 -7.84
C GLN A 48 11.38 -13.31 -7.76
N PRO A 49 12.37 -12.41 -7.97
CA PRO A 49 13.78 -12.80 -7.96
C PRO A 49 14.37 -13.05 -6.56
N PHE A 50 13.68 -12.68 -5.48
CA PHE A 50 14.27 -12.63 -4.14
C PHE A 50 13.74 -13.74 -3.23
N GLU A 51 14.68 -14.41 -2.57
CA GLU A 51 14.41 -15.43 -1.56
C GLU A 51 14.85 -14.93 -0.18
N ASN A 52 14.22 -15.47 0.89
CA ASN A 52 14.69 -15.35 2.26
C ASN A 52 14.69 -13.90 2.81
N ALA A 53 15.67 -13.55 3.66
CA ALA A 53 15.71 -12.28 4.38
C ALA A 53 15.86 -11.05 3.48
N GLU A 54 16.53 -11.18 2.32
CA GLU A 54 16.62 -10.12 1.31
C GLU A 54 15.23 -9.74 0.78
N ARG A 55 14.31 -10.70 0.70
CA ARG A 55 12.93 -10.48 0.24
C ARG A 55 12.17 -9.47 1.09
N ILE A 56 12.46 -9.34 2.39
CA ILE A 56 11.79 -8.36 3.28
C ILE A 56 12.24 -6.94 2.96
N VAL A 57 13.55 -6.75 2.77
CA VAL A 57 14.11 -5.45 2.39
C VAL A 57 13.51 -5.01 1.06
N GLU A 58 13.54 -5.90 0.06
CA GLU A 58 13.00 -5.61 -1.26
C GLU A 58 11.48 -5.38 -1.23
N ALA A 59 10.74 -6.06 -0.36
CA ALA A 59 9.30 -5.87 -0.24
C ALA A 59 8.94 -4.47 0.25
N ILE A 60 9.64 -3.99 1.28
CA ILE A 60 9.45 -2.65 1.81
C ILE A 60 9.80 -1.63 0.74
N LEU A 61 10.96 -1.77 0.08
CA LEU A 61 11.41 -0.83 -0.94
C LEU A 61 10.49 -0.82 -2.17
N ALA A 62 10.06 -2.00 -2.64
CA ALA A 62 9.10 -2.12 -3.74
C ALA A 62 7.76 -1.45 -3.38
N ALA A 63 7.27 -1.65 -2.16
CA ALA A 63 6.05 -0.97 -1.72
C ALA A 63 6.20 0.55 -1.72
N LEU A 64 7.33 1.10 -1.27
CA LEU A 64 7.58 2.54 -1.30
C LEU A 64 7.54 3.08 -2.74
N VAL A 65 8.23 2.40 -3.66
CA VAL A 65 8.26 2.80 -5.08
C VAL A 65 6.85 2.75 -5.68
N GLU A 66 6.16 1.61 -5.55
CA GLU A 66 4.89 1.38 -6.23
C GLU A 66 3.74 2.23 -5.66
N ILE A 67 3.73 2.46 -4.34
CA ILE A 67 2.73 3.34 -3.72
C ILE A 67 2.97 4.79 -4.11
N ARG A 68 4.23 5.26 -4.14
CA ARG A 68 4.56 6.64 -4.59
C ARG A 68 4.26 6.85 -6.07
N ALA A 69 4.40 5.80 -6.89
CA ALA A 69 4.09 5.84 -8.31
C ALA A 69 2.59 5.84 -8.61
N GLU A 70 1.72 5.45 -7.66
CA GLU A 70 0.27 5.39 -7.84
C GLU A 70 -0.42 6.67 -7.35
N PRO A 71 -0.84 7.60 -8.25
CA PRO A 71 -1.36 8.91 -7.85
C PRO A 71 -2.64 8.83 -7.03
N THR A 72 -3.44 7.76 -7.25
CA THR A 72 -4.68 7.51 -6.51
C THR A 72 -4.38 7.27 -5.04
N LEU A 73 -3.37 6.45 -4.73
CA LEU A 73 -2.96 6.14 -3.36
C LEU A 73 -2.29 7.34 -2.71
N VAL A 74 -1.37 8.03 -3.40
CA VAL A 74 -0.69 9.23 -2.87
C VAL A 74 -1.70 10.31 -2.49
N ARG A 75 -2.68 10.59 -3.36
CA ARG A 75 -3.69 11.62 -3.10
C ARG A 75 -4.59 11.25 -1.92
N TRP A 76 -4.86 9.97 -1.74
CA TRP A 76 -5.61 9.48 -0.59
C TRP A 76 -4.79 9.59 0.70
N LEU A 77 -3.51 9.18 0.69
CA LEU A 77 -2.60 9.28 1.83
C LEU A 77 -2.47 10.73 2.32
N ALA A 78 -2.33 11.68 1.40
CA ALA A 78 -2.29 13.11 1.73
C ALA A 78 -3.59 13.66 2.34
N GLY A 79 -4.73 12.99 2.12
CA GLY A 79 -6.03 13.34 2.70
C GLY A 79 -6.35 12.58 3.98
N ALA A 80 -5.74 11.42 4.20
CA ALA A 80 -5.96 10.57 5.36
C ALA A 80 -5.16 11.11 6.57
N HIS A 81 -5.86 11.58 7.59
CA HIS A 81 -5.27 11.93 8.90
C HIS A 81 -5.70 10.88 9.93
N PRO A 82 -5.17 9.63 9.86
CA PRO A 82 -5.52 8.60 10.85
C PRO A 82 -5.00 9.01 12.24
N ARG A 83 -5.80 8.80 13.29
CA ARG A 83 -5.35 9.02 14.68
C ARG A 83 -4.64 7.79 15.26
N SER A 84 -4.65 6.64 14.57
CA SER A 84 -3.89 5.42 14.90
C SER A 84 -3.73 4.47 13.70
N THR A 85 -2.80 3.50 13.77
CA THR A 85 -2.66 2.44 12.76
C THR A 85 -3.88 1.53 12.68
N ASP A 86 -4.54 1.23 13.81
CA ASP A 86 -5.72 0.36 13.80
C ASP A 86 -6.93 1.06 13.16
N GLU A 87 -7.07 2.39 13.36
CA GLU A 87 -8.06 3.20 12.65
C GLU A 87 -7.73 3.32 11.16
N TYR A 88 -6.44 3.32 10.81
CA TYR A 88 -5.95 3.31 9.43
C TYR A 88 -6.27 2.00 8.71
N LEU A 89 -5.95 0.85 9.31
CA LEU A 89 -6.25 -0.48 8.77
C LEU A 89 -7.75 -0.76 8.74
N ALA A 90 -8.50 -0.34 9.76
CA ALA A 90 -9.95 -0.48 9.80
C ALA A 90 -10.68 0.41 8.77
N ARG A 91 -10.11 1.57 8.39
CA ARG A 91 -10.69 2.47 7.36
C ARG A 91 -10.18 2.20 5.94
N ALA A 92 -9.13 1.39 5.79
CA ALA A 92 -8.53 1.10 4.50
C ALA A 92 -8.44 -0.42 4.25
N PRO A 93 -9.58 -1.15 4.21
CA PRO A 93 -9.59 -2.57 3.81
C PRO A 93 -8.95 -2.78 2.42
N GLU A 94 -8.94 -1.75 1.57
CA GLU A 94 -8.28 -1.76 0.26
C GLU A 94 -6.76 -1.81 0.35
N LEU A 95 -6.16 -1.09 1.30
CA LEU A 95 -4.73 -1.23 1.61
C LEU A 95 -4.44 -2.53 2.35
N GLY A 96 -5.46 -3.20 2.89
CA GLY A 96 -5.39 -4.57 3.34
C GLY A 96 -4.84 -5.52 2.27
N ARG A 97 -5.03 -5.23 0.98
CA ARG A 97 -4.48 -6.09 -0.10
C ARG A 97 -3.01 -5.84 -0.41
N VAL A 98 -2.56 -4.58 -0.37
CA VAL A 98 -1.13 -4.25 -0.39
C VAL A 98 -0.46 -4.78 0.89
N ALA A 99 -1.14 -4.69 2.02
CA ALA A 99 -0.70 -5.32 3.24
C ALA A 99 -0.61 -6.83 3.06
N ILE A 100 -1.61 -7.52 2.50
CA ILE A 100 -1.60 -8.97 2.25
C ILE A 100 -0.44 -9.40 1.34
N SER A 101 -0.13 -8.66 0.28
CA SER A 101 1.03 -8.99 -0.55
C SER A 101 2.35 -8.87 0.23
N LEU A 102 2.43 -7.89 1.13
CA LEU A 102 3.55 -7.75 2.08
C LEU A 102 3.52 -8.79 3.22
N THR A 103 2.34 -9.19 3.69
CA THR A 103 2.16 -10.14 4.80
C THR A 103 2.55 -11.56 4.42
N ARG A 104 2.42 -11.94 3.13
CA ARG A 104 2.91 -13.23 2.60
C ARG A 104 4.41 -13.44 2.81
N ILE A 105 5.13 -12.38 3.14
CA ILE A 105 6.57 -12.36 3.37
C ILE A 105 6.88 -12.31 4.87
N ALA A 106 5.96 -11.75 5.65
CA ALA A 106 6.09 -11.69 7.10
C ALA A 106 5.88 -13.08 7.72
N PRO A 107 6.60 -13.40 8.81
CA PRO A 107 6.50 -14.72 9.46
C PRO A 107 5.16 -14.96 10.18
N ASP A 108 4.48 -13.90 10.61
CA ASP A 108 3.22 -13.96 11.35
C ASP A 108 2.40 -12.66 11.17
N GLU A 109 1.15 -12.65 11.65
CA GLU A 109 0.24 -11.50 11.54
C GLU A 109 0.76 -10.24 12.27
N GLU A 110 1.46 -10.42 13.39
CA GLU A 110 2.02 -9.32 14.18
C GLU A 110 3.16 -8.63 13.42
N ALA A 111 4.08 -9.42 12.89
CA ALA A 111 5.19 -9.01 12.05
C ALA A 111 4.69 -8.33 10.78
N ALA A 112 3.61 -8.84 10.20
CA ALA A 112 2.99 -8.24 9.03
C ALA A 112 2.39 -6.87 9.33
N GLY A 113 1.65 -6.75 10.44
CA GLY A 113 1.13 -5.48 10.91
C GLY A 113 2.24 -4.48 11.23
N TRP A 114 3.40 -4.93 11.72
CA TRP A 114 4.55 -4.08 11.96
C TRP A 114 5.24 -3.64 10.65
N MET A 115 5.39 -4.55 9.67
CA MET A 115 5.93 -4.22 8.34
C MET A 115 5.12 -3.11 7.65
N VAL A 116 3.80 -3.19 7.70
CA VAL A 116 2.91 -2.15 7.18
C VAL A 116 3.17 -0.81 7.88
N ARG A 117 3.37 -0.80 9.21
CA ARG A 117 3.69 0.42 9.95
C ARG A 117 5.00 1.06 9.47
N VAL A 118 6.02 0.26 9.16
CA VAL A 118 7.29 0.77 8.60
C VAL A 118 7.07 1.43 7.23
N VAL A 119 6.37 0.77 6.32
CA VAL A 119 6.07 1.32 4.99
C VAL A 119 5.33 2.66 5.12
N LEU A 120 4.32 2.74 5.99
CA LEU A 120 3.57 3.98 6.22
C LEU A 120 4.42 5.09 6.84
N ALA A 121 5.31 4.76 7.78
CA ALA A 121 6.21 5.73 8.37
C ALA A 121 7.15 6.34 7.31
N LEU A 122 7.72 5.51 6.43
CA LEU A 122 8.62 5.95 5.35
C LEU A 122 7.89 6.65 4.19
N LEU A 123 6.59 6.40 3.99
CA LEU A 123 5.77 7.19 3.08
C LEU A 123 5.42 8.56 3.66
N THR A 124 5.23 8.64 4.98
CA THR A 124 4.85 9.88 5.69
C THR A 124 6.05 10.80 5.89
N TRP A 125 7.19 10.22 6.28
CA TRP A 125 8.45 10.91 6.51
C TRP A 125 9.53 10.27 5.63
N PRO A 126 9.60 10.67 4.34
CA PRO A 126 10.57 10.11 3.42
C PRO A 126 11.99 10.48 3.83
N LEU A 127 12.92 9.56 3.56
CA LEU A 127 14.35 9.81 3.66
C LEU A 127 14.86 10.55 2.41
N PRO A 128 16.09 11.10 2.43
CA PRO A 128 16.57 11.95 1.34
C PRO A 128 16.63 11.27 -0.02
N ASP A 129 16.90 9.95 -0.05
CA ASP A 129 17.04 9.16 -1.26
C ASP A 129 16.79 7.66 -1.02
N PRO A 130 16.63 6.86 -2.09
CA PRO A 130 16.41 5.42 -1.98
C PRO A 130 17.56 4.65 -1.30
N ALA A 131 18.80 5.17 -1.34
CA ALA A 131 19.94 4.51 -0.69
C ALA A 131 19.85 4.64 0.84
N ALA A 132 19.40 5.80 1.34
CA ALA A 132 19.10 6.02 2.75
C ALA A 132 17.94 5.12 3.21
N GLU A 133 16.89 4.96 2.40
CA GLU A 133 15.78 4.05 2.69
C GLU A 133 16.26 2.60 2.83
N ARG A 134 17.02 2.11 1.84
CA ARG A 134 17.62 0.78 1.90
C ARG A 134 18.47 0.61 3.15
N HIS A 135 19.36 1.56 3.43
CA HIS A 135 20.26 1.50 4.57
C HIS A 135 19.51 1.38 5.91
N ILE A 136 18.47 2.18 6.13
CA ILE A 136 17.67 2.12 7.36
C ILE A 136 16.91 0.80 7.47
N VAL A 137 16.34 0.30 6.36
CA VAL A 137 15.61 -0.97 6.35
C VAL A 137 16.54 -2.14 6.64
N GLU A 138 17.69 -2.22 5.99
CA GLU A 138 18.70 -3.26 6.24
C GLU A 138 19.25 -3.20 7.67
N ARG A 139 19.48 -1.99 8.21
CA ARG A 139 20.12 -1.84 9.52
C ARG A 139 19.18 -2.06 10.69
N PHE A 140 17.94 -1.57 10.60
CA PHE A 140 17.04 -1.47 11.75
C PHE A 140 15.75 -2.28 11.62
N VAL A 141 15.41 -2.70 10.41
CA VAL A 141 14.14 -3.40 10.15
C VAL A 141 14.37 -4.89 9.90
N GLU A 142 15.22 -5.23 8.93
CA GLU A 142 15.49 -6.62 8.55
C GLU A 142 15.89 -7.54 9.73
N PRO A 143 16.74 -7.11 10.70
CA PRO A 143 17.16 -7.99 11.78
C PRO A 143 16.01 -8.50 12.65
N VAL A 144 14.95 -7.69 12.82
CA VAL A 144 13.77 -8.05 13.63
C VAL A 144 13.05 -9.26 13.04
N PHE A 145 13.01 -9.37 11.72
CA PHE A 145 12.35 -10.48 11.04
C PHE A 145 13.25 -11.71 10.91
N ARG A 146 14.57 -11.51 10.78
CA ARG A 146 15.55 -12.60 10.78
C ARG A 146 15.53 -13.40 12.09
N ILE A 147 15.43 -12.70 13.22
CA ILE A 147 15.44 -13.33 14.56
C ILE A 147 14.21 -14.23 14.78
N ARG A 148 13.05 -13.83 14.24
CA ARG A 148 11.79 -14.58 14.39
C ARG A 148 11.67 -15.80 13.48
N ALA A 149 12.42 -15.87 12.37
CA ALA A 149 12.45 -17.04 11.49
C ALA A 149 13.23 -18.25 12.07
N LEU A 150 13.98 -18.04 13.16
CA LEU A 150 14.81 -19.05 13.82
C LEU A 150 14.22 -19.54 15.16
N SER A 151 13.02 -19.08 15.51
CA SER A 151 12.29 -19.41 16.76
C SER A 151 11.17 -20.42 16.48
#